data_AF-A0A432GSR6-F1
#
_entry.id   AF-A0A432GSR6-F1
#
_cell.length_a   1.000
_cell.length_b   1.000
_cell.length_c   1.000
_cell.angle_alpha   90.00
_cell.angle_beta   90.00
_cell.angle_gamma   90.00
#
_symmetry.space_group_name_H-M   'P 1'
#
loop_
_entity.id
_entity.type
_entity.pdbx_description
1 polymer ?
#
loop_
_entity_poly.entity_id
_entity_poly.type
_entity_poly.pdbx_seq_one_letter_code
_entity_poly.pdbx_strand_id
1 'polypeptide(L)'
;TFAAGMDVLWIYEAYPLGADCCQVYQSICVPPETAALPDLEEKIAAYYQRFDAGIEEDVPALVNQQRGLASSDARQGRFQPHLEANVASFARWYADQWLRQS
;
A
#
# COMPACT_ATOMS: atom_id res chain seq x y z
N THR A 1 -5.72 2.45 3.71
CA THR A 1 -5.67 3.74 2.96
C THR A 1 -6.45 3.59 1.67
N PHE A 2 -6.72 4.66 0.94
CA PHE A 2 -7.40 4.58 -0.35
C PHE A 2 -6.82 5.57 -1.36
N ALA A 3 -7.02 5.29 -2.64
CA ALA A 3 -6.81 6.22 -3.74
C ALA A 3 -8.10 6.28 -4.57
N ALA A 4 -8.52 7.49 -4.95
CA ALA A 4 -9.71 7.70 -5.76
C ALA A 4 -9.31 8.23 -7.13
N GLY A 5 -9.76 7.55 -8.18
CA GLY A 5 -9.75 8.05 -9.55
C GLY A 5 -11.12 8.61 -9.93
N MET A 6 -11.27 8.96 -11.21
CA MET A 6 -12.56 9.40 -11.75
C MET A 6 -13.59 8.28 -11.76
N ASP A 7 -13.15 7.06 -12.05
CA ASP A 7 -14.06 5.92 -12.30
C ASP A 7 -14.12 4.93 -11.13
N VAL A 8 -13.05 4.86 -10.33
CA VAL A 8 -12.88 3.85 -9.27
C VAL A 8 -12.32 4.45 -7.99
N LEU A 9 -12.82 3.94 -6.86
CA LEU A 9 -12.15 4.03 -5.57
C LEU A 9 -11.40 2.73 -5.32
N TRP A 10 -10.12 2.83 -5.00
CA TRP A 10 -9.27 1.70 -4.68
C TRP A 10 -8.85 1.76 -3.22
N ILE A 11 -9.04 0.66 -2.50
CA ILE A 11 -8.83 0.57 -1.07
C ILE A 11 -7.75 -0.47 -0.78
N TYR A 12 -6.86 -0.12 0.14
CA TYR A 12 -5.79 -0.96 0.66
C TYR A 12 -5.93 -1.15 2.15
N GLU A 13 -5.94 -2.40 2.57
CA GLU A 13 -6.02 -2.80 3.97
C GLU A 13 -4.85 -3.72 4.29
N ALA A 14 -3.99 -3.29 5.21
CA ALA A 14 -2.85 -4.08 5.67
C ALA A 14 -3.11 -4.54 7.10
N TYR A 15 -3.17 -5.86 7.28
CA TYR A 15 -3.37 -6.50 8.59
C TYR A 15 -2.05 -7.15 9.02
N PRO A 16 -1.48 -6.76 10.16
CA PRO A 16 -0.24 -7.37 10.65
C PRO A 16 -0.50 -8.83 11.05
N LEU A 17 0.37 -9.74 10.59
CA LEU A 17 0.40 -11.14 11.00
C LEU A 17 1.57 -11.41 11.97
N GLY A 18 2.60 -10.57 11.92
CA GLY A 18 3.78 -10.58 12.78
C GLY A 18 4.57 -9.29 12.62
N ALA A 19 5.76 -9.24 13.23
CA ALA A 19 6.63 -8.07 13.14
C ALA A 19 7.22 -7.85 11.72
N ASP A 20 7.28 -8.89 10.91
CA ASP A 20 7.89 -8.94 9.58
C ASP A 20 6.94 -9.44 8.49
N CYS A 21 5.65 -9.59 8.80
CA CYS A 21 4.66 -10.14 7.90
C CYS A 21 3.30 -9.46 8.08
N CYS A 22 2.63 -9.18 6.97
CA CYS A 22 1.26 -8.69 6.94
C CYS A 22 0.49 -9.35 5.79
N GLN A 23 -0.84 -9.34 5.92
CA GLN A 23 -1.75 -9.64 4.82
C GLN A 23 -2.31 -8.35 4.28
N VAL A 24 -2.25 -8.18 2.95
CA VAL A 24 -2.81 -7.02 2.27
C VAL A 24 -4.03 -7.44 1.47
N TYR A 25 -5.15 -6.73 1.67
CA TYR A 25 -6.33 -6.83 0.83
C TYR A 25 -6.46 -5.58 -0.01
N GLN A 26 -6.86 -5.78 -1.26
CA GLN A 26 -7.16 -4.70 -2.19
C GLN A 26 -8.56 -4.87 -2.72
N SER A 27 -9.31 -3.78 -2.66
CA SER A 27 -10.70 -3.74 -3.08
C SER A 27 -10.94 -2.57 -4.02
N ILE A 28 -11.80 -2.79 -5.02
CA ILE A 28 -12.28 -1.74 -5.91
C ILE A 28 -13.74 -1.47 -5.59
N CYS A 29 -14.09 -0.20 -5.50
CA CYS A 29 -15.47 0.26 -5.46
C CYS A 29 -15.73 1.16 -6.67
N VAL A 30 -16.88 0.95 -7.31
CA VAL A 30 -17.38 1.78 -8.41
C VAL A 30 -18.72 2.41 -8.02
N PRO A 31 -19.10 3.55 -8.62
CA PRO A 31 -20.45 4.09 -8.46
C PRO A 31 -21.53 3.08 -8.88
N PRO A 32 -22.74 3.11 -8.28
CA PRO A 32 -23.83 2.19 -8.63
C PRO A 32 -24.20 2.20 -10.13
N GLU A 33 -24.15 3.37 -10.76
CA GLU A 33 -24.40 3.54 -12.20
C GLU A 33 -23.35 2.82 -13.06
N THR A 34 -22.09 2.81 -12.63
CA THR A 34 -21.01 2.07 -13.28
C THR A 34 -21.18 0.57 -13.04
N ALA A 35 -21.55 0.18 -11.82
CA ALA A 35 -21.81 -1.22 -11.48
C ALA A 35 -22.98 -1.82 -12.29
N ALA A 36 -23.89 -0.98 -12.77
CA ALA A 36 -25.04 -1.39 -13.58
C ALA A 36 -24.73 -1.49 -15.09
N LEU A 37 -23.51 -1.15 -15.53
CA LEU A 37 -23.14 -1.24 -16.94
C LEU A 37 -23.10 -2.71 -17.40
N PRO A 38 -23.66 -3.04 -18.58
CA PRO A 38 -23.70 -4.41 -19.09
C PRO A 38 -22.31 -4.95 -19.44
N ASP A 39 -21.32 -4.08 -19.64
CA ASP A 39 -19.93 -4.39 -19.97
C ASP A 39 -18.95 -4.10 -18.82
N LEU A 40 -19.46 -4.02 -17.58
CA LEU A 40 -18.64 -3.76 -16.39
C LEU A 40 -17.47 -4.74 -16.26
N GLU A 41 -17.72 -6.05 -16.42
CA GLU A 41 -16.69 -7.08 -16.23
C GLU A 41 -15.49 -6.89 -17.16
N GLU A 42 -15.75 -6.51 -18.42
CA GLU A 42 -14.70 -6.22 -19.40
C GLU A 42 -13.90 -4.96 -19.00
N LYS A 43 -14.61 -3.90 -18.59
CA LYS A 43 -13.98 -2.63 -18.20
C LYS A 43 -13.16 -2.75 -16.93
N ILE A 44 -13.69 -3.42 -15.90
CA ILE A 44 -13.03 -3.52 -14.59
C ILE A 44 -11.81 -4.46 -14.64
N ALA A 45 -11.79 -5.43 -15.57
CA ALA A 45 -10.66 -6.34 -15.75
C ALA A 45 -9.33 -5.60 -16.01
N ALA A 46 -9.37 -4.49 -16.76
CA ALA A 46 -8.18 -3.66 -17.00
C ALA A 46 -7.64 -3.02 -15.71
N TYR A 47 -8.51 -2.65 -14.76
CA TYR A 47 -8.10 -2.14 -13.46
C TYR A 47 -7.48 -3.26 -12.60
N TYR A 48 -8.08 -4.45 -12.58
CA TYR A 48 -7.51 -5.60 -11.87
C TYR A 48 -6.12 -5.94 -12.39
N GLN A 49 -5.93 -6.04 -13.71
CA GLN A 49 -4.61 -6.31 -14.31
C GLN A 49 -3.55 -5.27 -13.90
N ARG A 50 -3.93 -3.98 -13.87
CA ARG A 50 -3.01 -2.91 -13.46
C ARG A 50 -2.63 -3.02 -11.97
N PHE A 51 -3.57 -3.37 -11.11
CA PHE A 51 -3.32 -3.52 -9.67
C PHE A 51 -2.52 -4.79 -9.36
N ASP A 52 -2.81 -5.89 -10.03
CA ASP A 52 -2.03 -7.12 -9.92
C ASP A 52 -0.57 -6.87 -10.33
N ALA A 53 -0.34 -6.20 -11.47
CA ALA A 53 1.01 -5.85 -11.92
C ALA A 53 1.76 -4.97 -10.91
N GLY A 54 1.10 -3.96 -10.33
CA GLY A 54 1.73 -3.10 -9.31
C GLY A 54 2.13 -3.87 -8.05
N ILE A 55 1.33 -4.84 -7.63
CA ILE A 55 1.64 -5.69 -6.47
C ILE A 55 2.75 -6.68 -6.76
N GLU A 56 2.76 -7.26 -7.96
CA GLU A 56 3.83 -8.13 -8.41
C GLU A 56 5.18 -7.40 -8.41
N GLU A 57 5.20 -6.09 -8.63
CA GLU A 57 6.39 -5.24 -8.49
C GLU A 57 6.72 -4.91 -7.03
N ASP A 58 5.73 -4.51 -6.22
CA ASP A 58 5.94 -4.05 -4.84
C ASP A 58 6.36 -5.16 -3.88
N VAL A 59 5.73 -6.34 -3.97
CA VAL A 59 5.99 -7.48 -3.06
C VAL A 59 7.47 -7.87 -3.02
N PRO A 60 8.17 -8.13 -4.13
CA PRO A 60 9.59 -8.48 -4.08
C PRO A 60 10.46 -7.33 -3.56
N ALA A 61 10.11 -6.07 -3.84
CA ALA A 61 10.83 -4.92 -3.30
C ALA A 61 10.72 -4.84 -1.78
N LEU A 62 9.51 -5.00 -1.23
CA LEU A 62 9.24 -4.99 0.21
C LEU A 62 9.91 -6.18 0.92
N VAL A 63 9.84 -7.38 0.34
CA VAL A 63 10.51 -8.57 0.89
C VAL A 63 12.03 -8.37 0.95
N ASN A 64 12.63 -7.81 -0.10
CA ASN A 64 14.06 -7.52 -0.11
C ASN A 64 14.44 -6.40 0.85
N GLN A 65 13.61 -5.37 0.98
CA GLN A 65 13.79 -4.31 1.97
C GLN A 65 13.78 -4.87 3.39
N GLN A 66 12.80 -5.72 3.73
CA GLN A 66 12.71 -6.34 5.05
C GLN A 66 13.93 -7.22 5.35
N ARG A 67 14.40 -8.00 4.38
CA ARG A 67 15.65 -8.79 4.51
C ARG A 67 16.86 -7.90 4.80
N GLY A 68 16.96 -6.75 4.13
CA GLY A 68 18.03 -5.78 4.37
C GLY A 68 17.95 -5.17 5.77
N LEU A 69 16.75 -4.82 6.23
CA LEU A 69 16.52 -4.24 7.56
C LEU A 69 16.77 -5.23 8.71
N ALA A 70 16.64 -6.54 8.46
CA ALA A 70 16.94 -7.58 9.44
C ALA A 70 18.45 -7.80 9.67
N SER A 71 19.32 -7.19 8.86
CA SER A 71 20.77 -7.27 9.05
C SER A 71 21.24 -6.47 10.26
N SER A 72 22.23 -6.97 11.00
CA SER A 72 22.87 -6.24 12.10
C SER A 72 23.61 -4.97 11.66
N ASP A 73 23.98 -4.90 10.37
CA ASP A 73 24.66 -3.75 9.80
C ASP A 73 23.68 -2.66 9.33
N ALA A 74 22.37 -2.93 9.36
CA ALA A 74 21.37 -1.99 8.92
C ALA A 74 21.37 -0.73 9.79
N ARG A 75 21.35 0.44 9.13
CA ARG A 75 21.23 1.75 9.78
C ARG A 75 20.15 2.55 9.07
N GLN A 76 19.49 3.44 9.80
CA GLN A 76 18.47 4.31 9.21
C GLN A 76 19.09 5.24 8.15
N GLY A 77 18.55 5.15 6.93
CA GLY A 77 18.88 6.05 5.83
C GLY A 77 18.20 7.42 5.94
N ARG A 78 18.53 8.32 5.01
CA ARG A 78 17.85 9.61 4.88
C ARG A 78 16.68 9.49 3.91
N PHE A 79 15.56 10.09 4.25
CA PHE A 79 14.45 10.27 3.31
C PHE A 79 14.78 11.38 2.31
N GLN A 80 14.40 11.16 1.05
CA GLN A 80 14.45 12.18 0.02
C GLN A 80 13.30 13.20 0.26
N PRO A 81 13.58 14.51 0.49
CA PRO A 81 12.57 15.46 0.97
C PRO A 81 11.37 15.72 0.03
N HIS A 82 11.54 15.50 -1.27
CA HIS A 82 10.53 15.77 -2.30
C HIS A 82 9.78 14.51 -2.78
N LEU A 83 10.35 13.32 -2.58
CA LEU A 83 9.80 12.05 -3.03
C LEU A 83 9.25 11.21 -1.87
N GLU A 84 9.79 11.37 -0.67
CA GLU A 84 9.48 10.52 0.50
C GLU A 84 8.92 11.31 1.69
N ALA A 85 8.41 12.52 1.46
CA ALA A 85 7.82 13.36 2.52
C ALA A 85 6.70 12.64 3.30
N ASN A 86 5.88 11.85 2.59
CA ASN A 86 4.81 11.06 3.21
C ASN A 86 5.36 9.89 4.04
N VAL A 87 6.45 9.25 3.61
CA VAL A 87 7.11 8.17 4.36
C VAL A 87 7.67 8.72 5.66
N ALA A 88 8.38 9.85 5.60
CA ALA A 88 8.90 10.54 6.77
C ALA A 88 7.79 10.94 7.76
N SER A 89 6.68 11.48 7.24
CA SER A 89 5.53 11.89 8.04
C SER A 89 4.85 10.69 8.72
N PHE A 90 4.68 9.58 8.01
CA PHE A 90 4.12 8.35 8.57
C PHE A 90 5.02 7.77 9.67
N ALA A 91 6.33 7.68 9.41
CA ALA A 91 7.31 7.19 10.40
C ALA A 91 7.29 8.05 11.68
N ARG A 92 7.18 9.38 11.52
CA ARG A 92 7.07 10.28 12.67
C ARG A 92 5.78 10.06 13.45
N TRP A 93 4.64 10.02 12.76
CA TRP A 93 3.35 9.75 13.40
C TRP A 93 3.36 8.42 14.16
N TYR A 94 3.91 7.36 13.56
CA TYR A 94 3.99 6.03 14.16
C TYR A 94 4.84 6.04 15.44
N ALA A 95 6.03 6.66 15.40
CA ALA A 95 6.87 6.81 16.59
C ALA A 95 6.16 7.59 17.71
N ASP A 96 5.44 8.66 17.36
CA ASP A 96 4.67 9.44 18.33
C ASP A 96 3.50 8.62 18.94
N GLN A 97 2.92 7.63 18.23
CA GLN A 97 1.94 6.73 18.82
C GLN A 97 2.53 5.83 19.91
N TRP A 98 3.76 5.35 19.72
CA TRP A 98 4.45 4.52 20.70
C TRP A 98 4.84 5.32 21.94
N LEU A 99 5.37 6.53 21.76
CA LEU A 99 5.79 7.40 22.87
C LEU A 99 4.62 7.86 23.75
N ARG A 100 3.39 7.91 23.21
CA ARG A 100 2.19 8.21 24.01
C ARG A 100 1.69 7.03 24.84
N GLN A 101 2.15 5.82 24.55
CA GLN A 101 1.75 4.59 25.25
C GLN A 101 2.74 4.18 26.35
N SER A 102 3.88 4.87 26.46
CA SER A 102 4.91 4.71 27.50
C SER A 102 4.79 5.78 28.57
#